data_AF-A0A7Y5VZ15-F1
#
_entry.id   AF-A0A7Y5VZ15-F1
#
_cell.length_a   1.000
_cell.length_b   1.000
_cell.length_c   1.000
_cell.angle_alpha   90.00
_cell.angle_beta   90.00
_cell.angle_gamma   90.00
#
_symmetry.space_group_name_H-M   'P 1'
#
loop_
_entity.id
_entity.type
_entity.pdbx_description
1 polymer ?
#
loop_
_entity_poly.entity_id
_entity_poly.type
_entity_poly.pdbx_seq_one_letter_code
_entity_poly.pdbx_strand_id
1 'polypeptide(L)'
;MKTSSPRRFRAGLLGAIALACATSSLIMANILGEHFSHRYDVTATGEHKLSARTAAMLRSLTHDYRLVVAVDLSRIDARARERVVDVMDQLRRASGRIASDVIDTGRADGPKALDALVQQLADAEHDTLQAQVNAINGAAGAMKTLAGFLEKELAPEMERLRQATPADKELFRTFFDQRAAAARLAAQDLSRAVETLGEPLAATIGEVPVPATDRASQKVREACRPIFDQLAELTRQLRLITTNEAAPASTREAVGTLPDRVQAAKDAASAGADAAG
;
A
#
# COMPACT_ATOMS: atom_id res chain seq x y z
N MET A 1 -51.85 85.95 -6.73
CA MET A 1 -50.84 85.05 -7.34
C MET A 1 -51.27 83.60 -7.11
N LYS A 2 -51.75 82.92 -8.15
CA LYS A 2 -52.28 81.54 -8.08
C LYS A 2 -51.13 80.53 -8.12
N THR A 3 -51.10 79.66 -7.13
CA THR A 3 -50.07 78.65 -6.84
C THR A 3 -50.09 77.51 -7.87
N SER A 4 -49.05 77.39 -8.70
CA SER A 4 -48.88 76.28 -9.65
C SER A 4 -48.20 75.05 -9.03
N SER A 5 -48.54 74.69 -7.79
CA SER A 5 -47.88 73.62 -7.03
C SER A 5 -48.47 72.19 -7.16
N PRO A 6 -49.73 71.93 -7.57
CA PRO A 6 -50.25 70.55 -7.49
C PRO A 6 -49.80 69.63 -8.64
N ARG A 7 -49.35 70.18 -9.78
CA ARG A 7 -48.98 69.39 -10.97
C ARG A 7 -47.58 68.79 -10.88
N ARG A 8 -46.61 69.54 -10.35
CA ARG A 8 -45.22 69.07 -10.15
C ARG A 8 -45.13 68.05 -9.01
N PHE A 9 -45.92 68.25 -7.96
CA PHE A 9 -46.02 67.28 -6.86
C PHE A 9 -46.66 65.96 -7.31
N ARG A 10 -47.74 66.02 -8.11
CA ARG A 10 -48.35 64.81 -8.71
C ARG A 10 -47.42 64.10 -9.70
N ALA A 11 -46.67 64.83 -10.52
CA ALA A 11 -45.69 64.24 -11.43
C ALA A 11 -44.52 63.58 -10.69
N GLY A 12 -44.03 64.22 -9.62
CA GLY A 12 -43.00 63.64 -8.75
C GLY A 12 -43.48 62.39 -7.99
N LEU A 13 -44.73 62.42 -7.50
CA LEU A 13 -45.35 61.28 -6.84
C LEU A 13 -45.54 60.10 -7.79
N LEU A 14 -46.03 60.35 -9.02
CA LEU A 14 -46.18 59.31 -10.04
C LEU A 14 -44.83 58.73 -10.48
N GLY A 15 -43.79 59.55 -10.59
CA GLY A 15 -42.42 59.09 -10.87
C GLY A 15 -41.85 58.23 -9.75
N ALA A 16 -42.05 58.61 -8.49
CA ALA A 16 -41.61 57.82 -7.33
C ALA A 16 -42.35 56.48 -7.23
N ILE A 17 -43.66 56.46 -7.52
CA ILE A 17 -44.45 55.22 -7.56
C ILE A 17 -43.96 54.30 -8.68
N ALA A 18 -43.73 54.84 -9.89
CA ALA A 18 -43.23 54.06 -11.01
C ALA A 18 -41.84 53.47 -10.71
N LEU A 19 -40.95 54.25 -10.07
CA LEU A 19 -39.63 53.78 -9.66
C LEU A 19 -39.74 52.66 -8.62
N ALA A 20 -40.61 52.83 -7.60
CA ALA A 20 -40.83 51.84 -6.56
C ALA A 20 -41.46 50.54 -7.10
N CYS A 21 -42.38 50.64 -8.07
CA CYS A 21 -42.91 49.48 -8.77
C CYS A 21 -41.81 48.77 -9.57
N ALA A 22 -40.97 49.50 -10.31
CA ALA A 22 -39.89 48.91 -11.10
C ALA A 22 -38.84 48.21 -10.22
N THR A 23 -38.42 48.81 -9.10
CA THR A 23 -37.51 48.16 -8.15
C THR A 23 -38.17 46.98 -7.46
N SER A 24 -39.44 47.08 -7.06
CA SER A 24 -40.18 45.94 -6.49
C SER A 24 -40.30 44.77 -7.47
N SER A 25 -40.58 45.04 -8.75
CA SER A 25 -40.59 44.00 -9.80
C SER A 25 -39.22 43.37 -10.02
N LEU A 26 -38.13 44.14 -9.97
CA LEU A 26 -36.76 43.61 -10.09
C LEU A 26 -36.36 42.77 -8.88
N ILE A 27 -36.67 43.24 -7.66
CA ILE A 27 -36.41 42.49 -6.42
C ILE A 27 -37.23 41.19 -6.42
N MET A 28 -38.51 41.26 -6.78
CA MET A 28 -39.36 40.08 -6.87
C MET A 28 -38.84 39.12 -7.93
N ALA A 29 -38.40 39.59 -9.11
CA ALA A 29 -37.81 38.74 -10.15
C ALA A 29 -36.49 38.09 -9.69
N ASN A 30 -35.67 38.79 -8.90
CA ASN A 30 -34.42 38.24 -8.39
C ASN A 30 -34.65 37.21 -7.28
N ILE A 31 -35.58 37.51 -6.36
CA ILE A 31 -36.01 36.55 -5.32
C ILE A 31 -36.70 35.34 -5.97
N LEU A 32 -37.53 35.54 -7.00
CA LEU A 32 -38.14 34.44 -7.75
C LEU A 32 -37.08 33.65 -8.53
N GLY A 33 -36.02 34.29 -9.03
CA GLY A 33 -34.87 33.62 -9.64
C GLY A 33 -34.05 32.79 -8.65
N GLU A 34 -33.90 33.27 -7.40
CA GLU A 34 -33.23 32.55 -6.32
C GLU A 34 -34.09 31.40 -5.76
N HIS A 35 -35.38 31.63 -5.52
CA HIS A 35 -36.30 30.64 -4.93
C HIS A 35 -36.90 29.66 -5.93
N PHE A 36 -37.13 30.08 -7.18
CA PHE A 36 -37.59 29.27 -8.30
C PHE A 36 -36.50 29.15 -9.38
N SER A 37 -35.26 28.87 -8.96
CA SER A 37 -34.35 28.13 -9.85
C SER A 37 -34.86 26.69 -9.97
N HIS A 38 -36.05 26.52 -10.56
CA HIS A 38 -36.36 25.29 -11.24
C HIS A 38 -35.31 25.18 -12.34
N ARG A 39 -34.21 24.50 -12.02
CA ARG A 39 -33.44 23.76 -12.99
C ARG A 39 -34.46 22.87 -13.68
N TYR A 40 -34.99 23.35 -14.81
CA TYR A 40 -35.53 22.46 -15.81
C TYR A 40 -34.37 21.54 -16.13
N ASP A 41 -34.44 20.35 -15.56
CA ASP A 41 -33.50 19.29 -15.81
C ASP A 41 -33.73 18.84 -17.26
N VAL A 42 -33.12 19.56 -18.19
CA VAL A 42 -33.06 19.17 -19.60
C VAL A 42 -32.08 18.00 -19.79
N THR A 43 -31.46 17.49 -18.71
CA THR A 43 -30.72 16.21 -18.71
C THR A 43 -31.62 15.00 -18.39
N ALA A 44 -32.94 15.18 -18.39
CA ALA A 44 -33.90 14.09 -18.62
C ALA A 44 -33.72 13.41 -20.00
N THR A 45 -32.80 13.89 -20.86
CA THR A 45 -32.12 13.06 -21.84
C THR A 45 -31.21 12.08 -21.11
N GLY A 46 -31.71 10.88 -20.80
CA GLY A 46 -31.06 9.84 -19.99
C GLY A 46 -29.75 9.24 -20.55
N GLU A 47 -28.80 10.06 -20.95
CA GLU A 47 -27.47 9.67 -21.45
C GLU A 47 -26.58 9.11 -20.33
N HIS A 48 -26.87 9.43 -19.07
CA HIS A 48 -26.19 8.83 -17.93
C HIS A 48 -27.24 8.16 -17.04
N LYS A 49 -27.76 7.00 -17.42
CA LYS A 49 -28.42 6.11 -16.46
C LYS A 49 -27.40 5.07 -16.03
N LEU A 50 -27.30 4.84 -14.73
CA LEU A 50 -26.53 3.72 -14.21
C LEU A 50 -27.01 2.44 -14.90
N SER A 51 -26.06 1.64 -15.39
CA SER A 51 -26.39 0.36 -16.02
C SER A 51 -27.16 -0.52 -15.03
N ALA A 52 -28.04 -1.39 -15.52
CA ALA A 52 -28.78 -2.33 -14.66
C ALA A 52 -27.85 -3.18 -13.79
N ARG A 53 -26.66 -3.51 -14.32
CA ARG A 53 -25.59 -4.21 -13.59
C ARG A 53 -25.04 -3.37 -12.44
N THR A 54 -24.72 -2.09 -12.68
CA THR A 54 -24.22 -1.18 -11.64
C THR A 54 -25.28 -0.97 -10.56
N ALA A 55 -26.54 -0.75 -10.93
CA ALA A 55 -27.64 -0.61 -9.97
C ALA A 55 -27.89 -1.89 -9.15
N ALA A 56 -27.70 -3.08 -9.73
CA ALA A 56 -27.75 -4.34 -8.99
C ALA A 56 -26.58 -4.46 -8.01
N MET A 57 -25.36 -4.10 -8.42
CA MET A 57 -24.17 -4.08 -7.56
C MET A 57 -24.34 -3.10 -6.38
N LEU A 58 -24.84 -1.90 -6.63
CA LEU A 58 -25.08 -0.90 -5.59
C LEU A 58 -26.07 -1.37 -4.53
N ARG A 59 -27.09 -2.15 -4.94
CA ARG A 59 -28.05 -2.77 -4.03
C ARG A 59 -27.47 -3.92 -3.21
N SER A 60 -26.41 -4.57 -3.70
CA SER A 60 -25.72 -5.64 -2.98
C SER A 60 -24.65 -5.14 -1.99
N LEU A 61 -24.42 -3.82 -1.90
CA LEU A 61 -23.44 -3.27 -0.96
C LEU A 61 -23.90 -3.48 0.49
N THR A 62 -23.05 -4.15 1.26
CA THR A 62 -23.31 -4.50 2.67
C THR A 62 -22.67 -3.54 3.66
N HIS A 63 -21.67 -2.78 3.22
CA HIS A 63 -20.91 -1.82 4.02
C HIS A 63 -21.05 -0.41 3.45
N ASP A 64 -20.56 0.58 4.18
CA ASP A 64 -20.47 1.95 3.69
C ASP A 64 -19.15 2.14 2.94
N TYR A 65 -19.22 2.77 1.78
CA TYR A 65 -18.09 2.94 0.86
C TYR A 65 -17.86 4.42 0.58
N ARG A 66 -16.59 4.81 0.48
CA ARG A 66 -16.18 6.16 0.06
C ARG A 66 -15.49 6.07 -1.29
N LEU A 67 -16.02 6.79 -2.27
CA LEU A 67 -15.44 6.93 -3.59
C LEU A 67 -14.72 8.27 -3.68
N VAL A 68 -13.39 8.25 -3.82
CA VAL A 68 -12.59 9.46 -3.94
C VAL A 68 -11.98 9.54 -5.33
N VAL A 69 -12.14 10.69 -5.99
CA VAL A 69 -11.53 10.99 -7.29
C VAL A 69 -10.52 12.12 -7.10
N ALA A 70 -9.23 11.81 -7.23
CA ALA A 70 -8.15 12.80 -7.18
C ALA A 70 -7.61 13.05 -8.59
N VAL A 71 -7.87 14.23 -9.14
CA VAL A 71 -7.49 14.60 -10.52
C VAL A 71 -7.17 16.09 -10.64
N ASP A 72 -6.31 16.45 -11.59
CA ASP A 72 -6.05 17.85 -11.94
C ASP A 72 -7.20 18.36 -12.83
N LEU A 73 -8.16 19.07 -12.23
CA LEU A 73 -9.35 19.52 -12.94
C LEU A 73 -9.03 20.60 -13.99
N SER A 74 -7.87 21.25 -13.91
CA SER A 74 -7.45 22.27 -14.89
C SER A 74 -7.08 21.67 -16.25
N ARG A 75 -6.72 20.38 -16.28
CA ARG A 75 -6.37 19.63 -17.50
C ARG A 75 -7.53 18.88 -18.13
N ILE A 76 -8.69 18.87 -17.47
CA ILE A 76 -9.88 18.14 -17.90
C ILE A 76 -10.83 19.13 -18.59
N ASP A 77 -11.45 18.71 -19.70
CA ASP A 77 -12.46 19.53 -20.38
C ASP A 77 -13.69 19.74 -19.47
N ALA A 78 -14.32 20.92 -19.56
CA ALA A 78 -15.43 21.28 -18.68
C ALA A 78 -16.60 20.27 -18.75
N ARG A 79 -16.88 19.70 -19.93
CA ARG A 79 -17.97 18.72 -20.08
C ARG A 79 -17.63 17.36 -19.46
N ALA A 80 -16.39 16.89 -19.54
CA ALA A 80 -15.97 15.67 -18.86
C ALA A 80 -16.03 15.84 -17.34
N ARG A 81 -15.67 17.02 -16.82
CA ARG A 81 -15.82 17.33 -15.40
C ARG A 81 -17.28 17.25 -14.95
N GLU A 82 -18.21 17.87 -15.67
CA GLU A 82 -19.65 17.78 -15.39
C GLU A 82 -20.14 16.33 -15.40
N ARG A 83 -19.76 15.55 -16.42
CA ARG A 83 -20.11 14.12 -16.48
C ARG A 83 -19.62 13.31 -15.29
N VAL A 84 -18.39 13.55 -14.82
CA VAL A 84 -17.86 12.86 -13.64
C VAL A 84 -18.68 13.21 -12.40
N VAL A 85 -18.97 14.49 -12.19
CA VAL A 85 -19.80 14.95 -11.05
C VAL A 85 -21.19 14.33 -11.12
N ASP A 86 -21.83 14.32 -12.29
CA ASP A 86 -23.16 13.74 -12.48
C ASP A 86 -23.19 12.25 -12.16
N VAL A 87 -22.18 11.48 -12.60
CA VAL A 87 -22.08 10.05 -12.28
C VAL A 87 -21.88 9.85 -10.77
N MET A 88 -21.04 10.64 -10.11
CA MET A 88 -20.85 10.56 -8.66
C MET A 88 -22.14 10.87 -7.89
N ASP A 89 -22.88 11.88 -8.33
CA ASP A 89 -24.16 12.25 -7.74
C ASP A 89 -25.22 11.15 -7.93
N GLN A 90 -25.24 10.49 -9.08
CA GLN A 90 -26.13 9.36 -9.33
C GLN A 90 -25.78 8.15 -8.48
N LEU A 91 -24.50 7.82 -8.29
CA LEU A 91 -24.08 6.74 -7.40
C LEU A 91 -24.53 7.00 -5.96
N ARG A 92 -24.35 8.25 -5.46
CA ARG A 92 -24.79 8.67 -4.13
C ARG A 92 -26.31 8.61 -3.97
N ARG A 93 -27.08 9.04 -4.98
CA ARG A 93 -28.56 8.98 -4.95
C ARG A 93 -29.08 7.55 -5.02
N ALA A 94 -28.40 6.68 -5.78
CA ALA A 94 -28.80 5.28 -5.94
C ALA A 94 -28.50 4.42 -4.71
N SER A 95 -27.52 4.81 -3.88
CA SER A 95 -27.20 4.12 -2.63
C SER A 95 -26.81 5.10 -1.54
N GLY A 96 -27.57 5.12 -0.44
CA GLY A 96 -27.21 5.88 0.77
C GLY A 96 -25.95 5.39 1.48
N ARG A 97 -25.34 4.29 1.00
CA ARG A 97 -24.09 3.72 1.52
C ARG A 97 -22.83 4.24 0.81
N ILE A 98 -22.98 5.08 -0.23
CA ILE A 98 -21.85 5.64 -0.96
C ILE A 98 -21.68 7.11 -0.62
N ALA A 99 -20.53 7.46 -0.05
CA ALA A 99 -20.02 8.82 -0.03
C ALA A 99 -19.14 9.05 -1.26
N SER A 100 -19.20 10.25 -1.84
CA SER A 100 -18.32 10.64 -2.95
C SER A 100 -17.57 11.92 -2.61
N ASP A 101 -16.29 11.98 -2.97
CA ASP A 101 -15.42 13.12 -2.73
C ASP A 101 -14.50 13.36 -3.95
N VAL A 102 -14.23 14.63 -4.26
CA VAL A 102 -13.40 15.01 -5.41
C VAL A 102 -12.30 15.94 -4.93
N ILE A 103 -11.06 15.49 -5.08
CA ILE A 103 -9.86 16.26 -4.75
C ILE A 103 -9.27 16.82 -6.04
N ASP A 104 -9.30 18.15 -6.16
CA ASP A 104 -8.67 18.84 -7.28
C ASP A 104 -7.18 19.04 -7.01
N THR A 105 -6.35 18.17 -7.58
CA THR A 105 -4.88 18.21 -7.37
C THR A 105 -4.20 19.37 -8.09
N GLY A 106 -4.90 20.06 -9.00
CA GLY A 106 -4.39 21.24 -9.72
C GLY A 106 -4.51 22.55 -8.93
N ARG A 107 -5.29 22.57 -7.84
CA ARG A 107 -5.39 23.75 -6.96
C ARG A 107 -4.24 23.81 -5.96
N ALA A 108 -3.94 25.01 -5.47
CA ALA A 108 -2.87 25.24 -4.50
C ALA A 108 -3.04 24.46 -3.18
N ASP A 109 -4.28 24.11 -2.82
CA ASP A 109 -4.65 23.31 -1.65
C ASP A 109 -4.82 21.80 -1.95
N GLY A 110 -4.83 21.41 -3.23
CA GLY A 110 -5.04 20.03 -3.70
C GLY A 110 -4.07 19.00 -3.10
N PRO A 111 -2.75 19.24 -3.13
CA PRO A 111 -1.77 18.34 -2.52
C PRO A 111 -2.01 18.12 -1.01
N LYS A 112 -2.33 19.18 -0.26
CA LYS A 112 -2.63 19.06 1.18
C LYS A 112 -3.90 18.27 1.45
N ALA A 113 -4.92 18.41 0.61
CA ALA A 113 -6.15 17.63 0.71
C ALA A 113 -5.90 16.14 0.42
N LEU A 114 -5.02 15.85 -0.55
CA LEU A 114 -4.59 14.48 -0.83
C LEU A 114 -3.78 13.89 0.34
N ASP A 115 -2.82 14.63 0.88
CA ASP A 115 -2.04 14.19 2.05
C ASP A 115 -2.95 13.93 3.27
N ALA A 116 -3.95 14.79 3.51
CA ALA A 116 -4.92 14.59 4.58
C ALA A 116 -5.76 13.31 4.39
N LEU A 117 -6.12 12.96 3.15
CA LEU A 117 -6.80 11.69 2.86
C LEU A 117 -5.87 10.50 3.12
N VAL A 118 -4.62 10.57 2.68
CA VAL A 118 -3.63 9.51 2.91
C VAL A 118 -3.40 9.33 4.41
N GLN A 119 -3.30 10.42 5.17
CA GLN A 119 -3.18 10.38 6.62
C GLN A 119 -4.39 9.70 7.27
N GLN A 120 -5.62 10.06 6.87
CA GLN A 120 -6.83 9.42 7.38
C GLN A 120 -6.85 7.90 7.13
N LEU A 121 -6.39 7.46 5.95
CA LEU A 121 -6.31 6.04 5.61
C LEU A 121 -5.20 5.34 6.42
N ALA A 122 -4.04 5.98 6.56
CA ALA A 122 -2.93 5.47 7.36
C ALA A 122 -3.30 5.36 8.85
N ASP A 123 -4.04 6.33 9.38
CA ASP A 123 -4.53 6.30 10.76
C ASP A 123 -5.58 5.19 10.96
N ALA A 124 -6.48 5.01 10.00
CA ALA A 124 -7.50 3.96 10.04
C ALA A 124 -6.89 2.55 10.01
N GLU A 125 -5.81 2.36 9.25
CA GLU A 125 -5.11 1.08 9.11
C GLU A 125 -3.83 1.00 9.98
N HIS A 126 -3.69 1.89 10.97
CA HIS A 126 -2.46 1.99 11.76
C HIS A 126 -2.08 0.66 12.41
N ASP A 127 -3.04 -0.02 13.03
CA ASP A 127 -2.80 -1.30 13.71
C ASP A 127 -2.38 -2.39 12.72
N THR A 128 -3.01 -2.43 11.53
CA THR A 128 -2.67 -3.37 10.46
C THR A 128 -1.25 -3.13 9.95
N LEU A 129 -0.91 -1.87 9.65
CA LEU A 129 0.42 -1.46 9.18
C LEU A 129 1.48 -1.76 10.24
N GLN A 130 1.20 -1.46 11.51
CA GLN A 130 2.12 -1.72 12.62
C GLN A 130 2.35 -3.22 12.83
N ALA A 131 1.30 -4.05 12.71
CA ALA A 131 1.42 -5.50 12.77
C ALA A 131 2.30 -6.05 11.64
N GLN A 132 2.14 -5.56 10.41
CA GLN A 132 2.97 -5.94 9.28
C GLN A 132 4.43 -5.51 9.46
N VAL A 133 4.68 -4.27 9.92
CA VAL A 133 6.03 -3.77 10.24
C VAL A 133 6.69 -4.65 11.31
N ASN A 134 5.95 -5.01 12.36
CA ASN A 134 6.44 -5.90 13.41
C ASN A 134 6.78 -7.29 12.88
N ALA A 135 5.95 -7.85 11.99
CA ALA A 135 6.21 -9.13 11.35
C ALA A 135 7.48 -9.11 10.49
N ILE A 136 7.66 -8.06 9.68
CA ILE A 136 8.87 -7.86 8.86
C ILE A 136 10.11 -7.72 9.74
N ASN A 137 10.02 -6.96 10.85
CA ASN A 137 11.12 -6.85 11.81
C ASN A 137 11.44 -8.19 12.48
N GLY A 138 10.42 -9.01 12.77
CA GLY A 138 10.58 -10.38 13.23
C GLY A 138 11.34 -11.24 12.22
N ALA A 139 10.97 -11.18 10.93
CA ALA A 139 11.67 -11.87 9.86
C ALA A 139 13.12 -11.39 9.71
N ALA A 140 13.38 -10.09 9.80
CA ALA A 140 14.72 -9.53 9.79
C ALA A 140 15.56 -10.06 10.98
N GLY A 141 14.96 -10.19 12.16
CA GLY A 141 15.59 -10.84 13.31
C GLY A 141 15.92 -12.32 13.08
N ALA A 142 15.02 -13.06 12.43
CA ALA A 142 15.27 -14.44 12.03
C ALA A 142 16.40 -14.56 11.00
N MET A 143 16.46 -13.67 10.00
CA MET A 143 17.55 -13.58 9.03
C MET A 143 18.89 -13.30 9.69
N LYS A 144 18.95 -12.36 10.66
CA LYS A 144 20.18 -12.09 11.43
C LYS A 144 20.62 -13.30 12.24
N THR A 145 19.68 -13.99 12.87
CA THR A 145 19.96 -15.23 13.62
C THR A 145 20.53 -16.30 12.70
N LEU A 146 19.92 -16.50 11.53
CA LEU A 146 20.41 -17.45 10.53
C LEU A 146 21.80 -17.06 10.01
N ALA A 147 22.03 -15.79 9.68
CA ALA A 147 23.34 -15.30 9.27
C ALA A 147 24.41 -15.58 10.34
N GLY A 148 24.09 -15.33 11.62
CA GLY A 148 24.95 -15.64 12.74
C GLY A 148 25.27 -17.14 12.85
N PHE A 149 24.28 -18.01 12.69
CA PHE A 149 24.48 -19.46 12.66
C PHE A 149 25.39 -19.88 11.50
N LEU A 150 25.16 -19.37 10.29
CA LEU A 150 25.95 -19.70 9.10
C LEU A 150 27.43 -19.31 9.27
N GLU A 151 27.68 -18.12 9.81
CA GLU A 151 29.04 -17.57 9.95
C GLU A 151 29.79 -18.17 11.16
N LYS A 152 29.13 -18.24 12.31
CA LYS A 152 29.80 -18.55 13.59
C LYS A 152 29.76 -20.04 13.95
N GLU A 153 28.83 -20.80 13.38
CA GLU A 153 28.67 -22.22 13.69
C GLU A 153 28.91 -23.09 12.45
N LEU A 154 28.14 -22.89 11.37
CA LEU A 154 28.18 -23.79 10.22
C LEU A 154 29.51 -23.74 9.48
N ALA A 155 30.02 -22.55 9.14
CA ALA A 155 31.27 -22.43 8.40
C ALA A 155 32.49 -22.98 9.17
N PRO A 156 32.66 -22.71 10.48
CA PRO A 156 33.71 -23.35 11.28
C PRO A 156 33.57 -24.87 11.42
N GLU A 157 32.35 -25.38 11.54
CA GLU A 157 32.12 -26.83 11.60
C GLU A 157 32.45 -27.53 10.27
N MET A 158 32.12 -26.92 9.13
CA MET A 158 32.56 -27.43 7.82
C MET A 158 34.09 -27.49 7.72
N GLU A 159 34.80 -26.46 8.22
CA GLU A 159 36.27 -26.47 8.25
C GLU A 159 36.83 -27.56 9.19
N ARG A 160 36.19 -27.81 10.33
CA ARG A 160 36.55 -28.95 11.21
C ARG A 160 36.34 -30.28 10.52
N LEU A 161 35.22 -30.47 9.82
CA LEU A 161 34.94 -31.70 9.05
C LEU A 161 35.97 -31.91 7.94
N ARG A 162 36.39 -30.84 7.27
CA ARG A 162 37.51 -30.87 6.30
C ARG A 162 38.79 -31.39 6.96
N GLN A 163 39.13 -30.89 8.15
CA GLN A 163 40.34 -31.29 8.88
C GLN A 163 40.29 -32.74 9.39
N ALA A 164 39.12 -33.20 9.84
CA ALA A 164 38.89 -34.58 10.29
C ALA A 164 38.84 -35.60 9.14
N THR A 165 38.63 -35.14 7.91
CA THR A 165 38.59 -35.99 6.73
C THR A 165 40.01 -36.34 6.24
N PRO A 166 40.33 -37.64 6.06
CA PRO A 166 41.63 -38.09 5.57
C PRO A 166 42.11 -37.38 4.29
N ALA A 167 43.42 -37.16 4.17
CA ALA A 167 44.02 -36.40 3.06
C ALA A 167 43.83 -37.07 1.69
N ASP A 168 43.72 -38.41 1.65
CA ASP A 168 43.45 -39.20 0.45
C ASP A 168 42.00 -39.08 -0.07
N LYS A 169 41.12 -38.41 0.69
CA LYS A 169 39.70 -38.22 0.38
C LYS A 169 39.41 -36.78 -0.05
N GLU A 170 40.13 -36.33 -1.09
CA GLU A 170 40.09 -34.94 -1.59
C GLU A 170 38.68 -34.46 -1.95
N LEU A 171 37.84 -35.30 -2.56
CA LEU A 171 36.45 -34.95 -2.91
C LEU A 171 35.63 -34.46 -1.70
N PHE A 172 35.75 -35.13 -0.55
CA PHE A 172 35.05 -34.74 0.67
C PHE A 172 35.65 -33.46 1.28
N ARG A 173 36.98 -33.32 1.23
CA ARG A 173 37.67 -32.11 1.72
C ARG A 173 37.24 -30.88 0.92
N THR A 174 37.24 -30.97 -0.40
CA THR A 174 36.77 -29.91 -1.31
C THR A 174 35.29 -29.61 -1.10
N PHE A 175 34.46 -30.63 -0.89
CA PHE A 175 33.05 -30.45 -0.56
C PHE A 175 32.87 -29.58 0.70
N PHE A 176 33.52 -29.94 1.80
CA PHE A 176 33.38 -29.17 3.05
C PHE A 176 33.97 -27.75 2.94
N ASP A 177 35.08 -27.58 2.21
CA ASP A 177 35.67 -26.28 1.93
C ASP A 177 34.71 -25.35 1.17
N GLN A 178 34.09 -25.86 0.10
CA GLN A 178 33.09 -25.13 -0.67
C GLN A 178 31.86 -24.78 0.18
N ARG A 179 31.40 -25.68 1.06
CA ARG A 179 30.27 -25.41 1.96
C ARG A 179 30.59 -24.38 3.04
N ALA A 180 31.82 -24.37 3.56
CA ALA A 180 32.27 -23.33 4.48
C ALA A 180 32.28 -21.95 3.81
N ALA A 181 32.79 -21.86 2.57
CA ALA A 181 32.78 -20.62 1.79
C ALA A 181 31.35 -20.15 1.47
N ALA A 182 30.48 -21.06 1.01
CA ALA A 182 29.09 -20.76 0.70
C ALA A 182 28.31 -20.26 1.94
N ALA A 183 28.52 -20.86 3.12
CA ALA A 183 27.87 -20.42 4.35
C ALA A 183 28.27 -18.98 4.73
N ARG A 184 29.55 -18.61 4.60
CA ARG A 184 30.02 -17.24 4.85
C ARG A 184 29.41 -16.24 3.87
N LEU A 185 29.35 -16.60 2.59
CA LEU A 185 28.73 -15.74 1.57
C LEU A 185 27.24 -15.54 1.84
N ALA A 186 26.51 -16.61 2.13
CA ALA A 186 25.08 -16.54 2.47
C ALA A 186 24.82 -15.70 3.75
N ALA A 187 25.69 -15.78 4.75
CA ALA A 187 25.61 -14.92 5.94
C ALA A 187 25.76 -13.43 5.60
N GLN A 188 26.71 -13.09 4.72
CA GLN A 188 26.91 -11.72 4.25
C GLN A 188 25.71 -11.22 3.43
N ASP A 189 25.17 -12.06 2.55
CA ASP A 189 24.01 -11.71 1.72
C ASP A 189 22.76 -11.48 2.59
N LEU A 190 22.50 -12.32 3.60
CA LEU A 190 21.42 -12.09 4.57
C LEU A 190 21.61 -10.79 5.34
N SER A 191 22.83 -10.52 5.81
CA SER A 191 23.13 -9.31 6.56
C SER A 191 22.89 -8.05 5.72
N ARG A 192 23.36 -8.05 4.46
CA ARG A 192 23.09 -6.96 3.50
C ARG A 192 21.61 -6.82 3.20
N ALA A 193 20.90 -7.92 2.97
CA ALA A 193 19.47 -7.88 2.69
C ALA A 193 18.71 -7.19 3.83
N VAL A 194 19.04 -7.51 5.09
CA VAL A 194 18.45 -6.88 6.27
C VAL A 194 18.72 -5.38 6.34
N GLU A 195 19.91 -4.91 5.97
CA GLU A 195 20.23 -3.48 5.90
C GLU A 195 19.34 -2.74 4.88
N THR A 196 18.97 -3.40 3.78
CA THR A 196 18.10 -2.81 2.74
C THR A 196 16.60 -2.79 3.05
N LEU A 197 16.17 -3.39 4.18
CA LEU A 197 14.77 -3.40 4.61
C LEU A 197 14.33 -2.05 5.21
N GLY A 198 15.27 -1.23 5.69
CA GLY A 198 14.94 0.08 6.28
C GLY A 198 14.30 1.06 5.28
N GLU A 199 14.75 1.03 4.03
CA GLU A 199 14.25 1.90 2.96
C GLU A 199 12.74 1.73 2.70
N PRO A 200 12.19 0.53 2.39
CA PRO A 200 10.76 0.37 2.18
C PRO A 200 9.93 0.61 3.45
N LEU A 201 10.47 0.33 4.64
CA LEU A 201 9.79 0.57 5.90
C LEU A 201 9.70 2.07 6.25
N ALA A 202 10.63 2.88 5.76
CA ALA A 202 10.64 4.33 5.93
C ALA A 202 9.94 5.09 4.77
N ALA A 203 9.25 4.38 3.87
CA ALA A 203 8.59 4.99 2.73
C ALA A 203 7.48 5.98 3.15
N THR A 204 7.29 7.02 2.32
CA THR A 204 6.25 8.02 2.50
C THR A 204 5.44 8.19 1.21
N ILE A 205 4.19 8.62 1.35
CA ILE A 205 3.34 9.11 0.26
C ILE A 205 3.09 10.59 0.55
N GLY A 206 3.69 11.47 -0.25
CA GLY A 206 3.76 12.89 0.08
C GLY A 206 4.53 13.09 1.38
N GLU A 207 3.89 13.76 2.35
CA GLU A 207 4.44 13.98 3.70
C GLU A 207 4.03 12.88 4.71
N VAL A 208 3.16 11.94 4.32
CA VAL A 208 2.61 10.92 5.23
C VAL A 208 3.48 9.66 5.24
N PRO A 209 3.92 9.17 6.41
CA PRO A 209 4.65 7.90 6.51
C PRO A 209 3.70 6.73 6.23
N VAL A 210 3.98 6.01 5.14
CA VAL A 210 3.22 4.81 4.73
C VAL A 210 4.25 3.73 4.37
N PRO A 211 4.59 2.85 5.32
CA PRO A 211 5.55 1.78 5.09
C PRO A 211 5.12 0.90 3.91
N ALA A 212 6.03 0.67 2.96
CA ALA A 212 5.83 -0.24 1.84
C ALA A 212 6.08 -1.69 2.28
N THR A 213 5.18 -2.20 3.12
CA THR A 213 5.28 -3.54 3.74
C THR A 213 5.30 -4.65 2.69
N ASP A 214 4.56 -4.49 1.59
CA ASP A 214 4.56 -5.38 0.43
C ASP A 214 5.96 -5.56 -0.18
N ARG A 215 6.65 -4.45 -0.44
CA ARG A 215 8.02 -4.45 -0.99
C ARG A 215 9.02 -5.02 -0.01
N ALA A 216 8.88 -4.69 1.27
CA ALA A 216 9.75 -5.21 2.32
C ALA A 216 9.60 -6.74 2.47
N SER A 217 8.36 -7.25 2.48
CA SER A 217 8.07 -8.69 2.52
C SER A 217 8.60 -9.40 1.26
N GLN A 218 8.49 -8.79 0.09
CA GLN A 218 9.10 -9.32 -1.13
C GLN A 218 10.63 -9.45 -1.01
N LYS A 219 11.32 -8.40 -0.55
CA LYS A 219 12.79 -8.43 -0.33
C LYS A 219 13.20 -9.55 0.62
N VAL A 220 12.45 -9.77 1.72
CA VAL A 220 12.70 -10.88 2.66
C VAL A 220 12.61 -12.24 1.95
N ARG A 221 11.52 -12.48 1.20
CA ARG A 221 11.31 -13.75 0.50
C ARG A 221 12.40 -14.02 -0.55
N GLU A 222 12.75 -13.00 -1.33
CA GLU A 222 13.78 -13.10 -2.37
C GLU A 222 15.16 -13.41 -1.79
N ALA A 223 15.51 -12.81 -0.64
CA ALA A 223 16.78 -13.07 0.04
C ALA A 223 16.83 -14.47 0.68
N CYS A 224 15.74 -14.91 1.32
CA CYS A 224 15.73 -16.16 2.09
C CYS A 224 15.62 -17.41 1.23
N ARG A 225 14.84 -17.36 0.14
CA ARG A 225 14.53 -18.53 -0.70
C ARG A 225 15.77 -19.32 -1.16
N PRO A 226 16.77 -18.71 -1.83
CA PRO A 226 17.93 -19.47 -2.31
C PRO A 226 18.73 -20.11 -1.17
N ILE A 227 18.75 -19.48 0.01
CA ILE A 227 19.48 -19.98 1.18
C ILE A 227 18.74 -21.16 1.80
N PHE A 228 17.41 -21.12 1.88
CA PHE A 228 16.62 -22.25 2.35
C PHE A 228 16.78 -23.48 1.45
N ASP A 229 16.80 -23.28 0.13
CA ASP A 229 17.05 -24.36 -0.82
C ASP A 229 18.46 -24.95 -0.64
N GLN A 230 19.47 -24.10 -0.46
CA GLN A 230 20.85 -24.53 -0.18
C GLN A 230 20.98 -25.31 1.14
N LEU A 231 20.30 -24.88 2.21
CA LEU A 231 20.34 -25.55 3.51
C LEU A 231 19.58 -26.89 3.47
N ALA A 232 18.45 -26.95 2.77
CA ALA A 232 17.72 -28.21 2.57
C ALA A 232 18.57 -29.23 1.78
N GLU A 233 19.27 -28.78 0.74
CA GLU A 233 20.22 -29.59 -0.01
C GLU A 233 21.37 -30.06 0.89
N LEU A 234 21.97 -29.16 1.66
CA LEU A 234 23.08 -29.48 2.55
C LEU A 234 22.67 -30.52 3.60
N THR A 235 21.51 -30.36 4.24
CA THR A 235 20.96 -31.35 5.18
C THR A 235 20.86 -32.73 4.53
N ARG A 236 20.35 -32.81 3.30
CA ARG A 236 20.23 -34.08 2.58
C ARG A 236 21.60 -34.70 2.30
N GLN A 237 22.55 -33.90 1.85
CA GLN A 237 23.91 -34.35 1.55
C GLN A 237 24.65 -34.82 2.80
N LEU A 238 24.53 -34.11 3.93
CA LEU A 238 25.13 -34.54 5.20
C LEU A 238 24.52 -35.84 5.71
N ARG A 239 23.19 -36.04 5.57
CA ARG A 239 22.52 -37.32 5.89
C ARG A 239 22.95 -38.48 5.00
N LEU A 240 23.24 -38.20 3.72
CA LEU A 240 23.82 -39.21 2.83
C LEU A 240 25.23 -39.58 3.28
N ILE A 241 26.05 -38.61 3.72
CA ILE A 241 27.40 -38.90 4.24
C ILE A 241 27.33 -39.80 5.47
N THR A 242 26.41 -39.57 6.41
CA THR A 242 26.31 -40.38 7.63
C THR A 242 25.91 -41.84 7.37
N THR A 243 25.16 -42.10 6.30
CA THR A 243 24.67 -43.43 5.93
C THR A 243 25.51 -44.15 4.88
N ASN A 244 26.39 -43.42 4.16
CA ASN A 244 27.22 -43.98 3.10
C ASN A 244 28.47 -44.68 3.65
N GLU A 245 28.57 -46.00 3.45
CA GLU A 245 29.72 -46.81 3.86
C GLU A 245 31.03 -46.42 3.15
N ALA A 246 30.96 -45.79 1.98
CA ALA A 246 32.12 -45.26 1.28
C ALA A 246 32.72 -44.01 1.94
N ALA A 247 31.99 -43.37 2.86
CA ALA A 247 32.50 -42.24 3.63
C ALA A 247 33.36 -42.75 4.81
N PRO A 248 34.53 -42.11 5.08
CA PRO A 248 35.40 -42.48 6.19
C PRO A 248 34.63 -42.50 7.52
N ALA A 249 34.89 -43.50 8.37
CA ALA A 249 34.22 -43.61 9.67
C ALA A 249 34.41 -42.36 10.53
N SER A 250 35.63 -41.79 10.53
CA SER A 250 35.93 -40.52 11.22
C SER A 250 35.08 -39.34 10.71
N THR A 251 34.83 -39.26 9.40
CA THR A 251 33.97 -38.24 8.80
C THR A 251 32.51 -38.47 9.17
N ARG A 252 32.03 -39.73 9.18
CA ARG A 252 30.66 -40.07 9.55
C ARG A 252 30.35 -39.73 11.02
N GLU A 253 31.25 -40.09 11.92
CA GLU A 253 31.15 -39.76 13.34
C GLU A 253 31.22 -38.25 13.57
N ALA A 254 32.12 -37.54 12.88
CA ALA A 254 32.27 -36.10 13.02
C ALA A 254 31.05 -35.31 12.49
N VAL A 255 30.38 -35.78 11.44
CA VAL A 255 29.14 -35.15 10.94
C VAL A 255 28.03 -35.19 11.99
N GLY A 256 27.93 -36.28 12.76
CA GLY A 256 27.08 -36.37 13.96
C GLY A 256 25.67 -35.80 13.78
N THR A 257 25.30 -34.86 14.66
CA THR A 257 23.97 -34.20 14.71
C THR A 257 23.88 -32.91 13.87
N LEU A 258 24.91 -32.61 13.07
CA LEU A 258 24.94 -31.40 12.25
C LEU A 258 23.76 -31.26 11.27
N PRO A 259 23.29 -32.32 10.57
CA PRO A 259 22.13 -32.20 9.70
C PRO A 259 20.88 -31.70 10.42
N ASP A 260 20.67 -32.13 11.67
CA ASP A 260 19.47 -31.75 12.44
C ASP A 260 19.56 -30.31 12.91
N ARG A 261 20.77 -29.82 13.26
CA ARG A 261 21.01 -28.41 13.56
C ARG A 261 20.77 -27.51 12.35
N VAL A 262 21.27 -27.90 11.17
CA VAL A 262 21.05 -27.16 9.92
C VAL A 262 19.56 -27.13 9.57
N GLN A 263 18.87 -28.25 9.71
CA GLN A 263 17.43 -28.32 9.47
C GLN A 263 16.64 -27.44 10.45
N ALA A 264 16.95 -27.48 11.75
CA ALA A 264 16.31 -26.65 12.75
C ALA A 264 16.54 -25.15 12.50
N ALA A 265 17.76 -24.75 12.11
CA ALA A 265 18.05 -23.36 11.76
C ALA A 265 17.27 -22.89 10.53
N LYS A 266 17.15 -23.76 9.50
CA LYS A 266 16.32 -23.48 8.31
C LYS A 266 14.86 -23.30 8.69
N ASP A 267 14.31 -24.21 9.48
CA ASP A 267 12.88 -24.23 9.82
C ASP A 267 12.49 -23.05 10.72
N ALA A 268 13.37 -22.67 11.66
CA ALA A 268 13.19 -21.46 12.46
C ALA A 268 13.20 -20.19 11.60
N ALA A 269 14.12 -20.10 10.63
CA ALA A 269 14.21 -18.96 9.73
C ALA A 269 13.05 -18.90 8.73
N SER A 270 12.59 -20.05 8.22
CA SER A 270 11.44 -20.10 7.30
C SER A 270 10.14 -19.70 8.01
N ALA A 271 9.93 -20.17 9.24
CA ALA A 271 8.77 -19.73 10.04
C ALA A 271 8.77 -18.21 10.26
N GLY A 272 9.93 -17.61 10.50
CA GLY A 272 10.07 -16.16 10.60
C GLY A 272 9.78 -15.42 9.28
N ALA A 273 10.24 -15.95 8.15
CA ALA A 273 9.99 -15.36 6.83
C ALA A 273 8.53 -15.48 6.38
N ASP A 274 7.88 -16.61 6.68
CA ASP A 274 6.46 -16.85 6.36
C ASP A 274 5.54 -15.95 7.19
N ALA A 275 5.90 -15.66 8.45
CA ALA A 275 5.13 -14.74 9.29
C ALA A 275 5.09 -13.30 8.77
N ALA A 276 6.06 -12.90 7.93
CA ALA A 276 6.10 -11.58 7.29
C ALA A 276 5.31 -11.52 5.96
N GLY A 277 4.74 -12.63 5.51
CA GLY A 277 4.14 -12.75 4.18
C GLY A 277 2.64 -12.99 4.16
#